data_AF-A0A7Z6T6P8-F1
#
_entry.id   AF-A0A7Z6T6P8-F1
#
_cell.length_a   1.000
_cell.length_b   1.000
_cell.length_c   1.000
_cell.angle_alpha   90.00
_cell.angle_beta   90.00
_cell.angle_gamma   90.00
#
_symmetry.space_group_name_H-M   'P 1'
#
loop_
_entity.id
_entity.type
_entity.pdbx_description
1 polymer ?
#
loop_
_entity_poly.entity_id
_entity_poly.type
_entity_poly.pdbx_seq_one_letter_code
_entity_poly.pdbx_strand_id
1 'polypeptide(L)'
;MCAAALGLPREPSPDAPEKDPLAELAPLLFGVRADHPGKPVRDYHTVGAGRYPLRPRDLATDHRRAAAAAVSVDAETGDTFGRHEVEDWYGAPKRISADPLSGALVSAEVRRNAMITERWYLADAAFLVGLQHPEREVLDRIAHALEHPKRLLWLGRKSCPPSGQLALGVMACTLAEAFASVALLPSPSDAPPSARDSRPWAWIESERPVPGVGPVMDQPVSFHAMGPKHAPRWETGDRVTIDPRARDWDIIL
;
A
#
# COMPACT_ATOMS: atom_id res chain seq x y z
N MET A 1 -2.70 6.27 -2.12
CA MET A 1 -3.10 6.79 -0.79
C MET A 1 -4.33 7.69 -0.90
N CYS A 2 -4.31 8.71 -1.77
CA CYS A 2 -5.42 9.67 -1.96
C CYS A 2 -6.78 9.01 -2.18
N ALA A 3 -6.87 7.97 -3.02
CA ALA A 3 -8.13 7.23 -3.22
C ALA A 3 -8.70 6.61 -1.93
N ALA A 4 -7.83 6.10 -1.04
CA ALA A 4 -8.26 5.55 0.25
C ALA A 4 -8.76 6.66 1.18
N ALA A 5 -8.03 7.78 1.24
CA ALA A 5 -8.38 8.97 2.01
C ALA A 5 -9.75 9.54 1.62
N LEU A 6 -10.00 9.69 0.31
CA LEU A 6 -11.27 10.14 -0.26
C LEU A 6 -12.42 9.12 -0.14
N GLY A 7 -12.09 7.86 0.18
CA GLY A 7 -13.06 6.77 0.27
C GLY A 7 -13.50 6.19 -1.07
N LEU A 8 -12.73 6.38 -2.14
CA LEU A 8 -13.06 5.90 -3.49
C LEU A 8 -13.03 4.37 -3.57
N PRO A 9 -14.08 3.70 -4.06
CA PRO A 9 -14.11 2.24 -4.13
C PRO A 9 -13.02 1.71 -5.09
N ARG A 10 -12.68 0.43 -4.94
CA ARG A 10 -11.70 -0.24 -5.82
C ARG A 10 -12.26 -0.58 -7.20
N GLU A 11 -13.58 -0.70 -7.26
CA GLU A 11 -14.35 -1.14 -8.42
C GLU A 11 -15.49 -0.15 -8.63
N PRO A 12 -15.95 0.04 -9.88
CA PRO A 12 -17.16 0.81 -10.16
C PRO A 12 -18.35 0.29 -9.36
N SER A 13 -19.29 1.17 -9.03
CA SER A 13 -20.54 0.74 -8.37
C SER A 13 -21.34 -0.14 -9.33
N PRO A 14 -22.01 -1.21 -8.85
CA PRO A 14 -22.95 -1.98 -9.68
C PRO A 14 -24.04 -1.09 -10.32
N ASP A 15 -24.44 -0.02 -9.63
CA ASP A 15 -25.46 0.93 -10.10
C ASP A 15 -24.95 1.96 -11.13
N ALA A 16 -23.61 2.07 -11.30
CA ALA A 16 -22.97 3.00 -12.23
C ALA A 16 -21.62 2.40 -12.71
N PRO A 17 -21.65 1.31 -13.49
CA PRO A 17 -20.46 0.56 -13.90
C PRO A 17 -19.51 1.37 -14.79
N GLU A 18 -20.01 2.39 -15.48
CA GLU A 18 -19.25 3.30 -16.31
C GLU A 18 -18.45 4.35 -15.53
N LYS A 19 -18.79 4.57 -14.25
CA LYS A 19 -18.15 5.60 -13.44
C LYS A 19 -16.82 5.09 -12.90
N ASP A 20 -15.73 5.50 -13.54
CA ASP A 20 -14.38 5.22 -13.05
C ASP A 20 -14.15 5.87 -11.67
N PRO A 21 -13.88 5.07 -10.61
CA PRO A 21 -13.58 5.60 -9.29
C PRO A 21 -12.36 6.51 -9.23
N LEU A 22 -11.43 6.41 -10.19
CA LEU A 22 -10.17 7.17 -10.21
C LEU A 22 -10.21 8.42 -11.09
N ALA A 23 -11.32 8.70 -11.78
CA ALA A 23 -11.42 9.79 -12.76
C ALA A 23 -11.02 11.18 -12.23
N GLU A 24 -11.35 11.48 -10.96
CA GLU A 24 -10.98 12.76 -10.33
C GLU A 24 -9.47 12.87 -10.03
N LEU A 25 -8.79 11.73 -9.83
CA LEU A 25 -7.37 11.68 -9.50
C LEU A 25 -6.47 11.55 -10.74
N ALA A 26 -7.02 11.04 -11.85
CA ALA A 26 -6.28 10.81 -13.08
C ALA A 26 -5.57 12.05 -13.67
N PRO A 27 -6.11 13.28 -13.57
CA PRO A 27 -5.46 14.49 -14.09
C PRO A 27 -4.34 15.06 -13.19
N LEU A 28 -4.09 14.47 -12.02
CA LEU A 28 -3.06 14.97 -11.10
C LEU A 28 -1.67 14.67 -11.66
N LEU A 29 -0.81 15.69 -11.70
CA LEU A 29 0.62 15.47 -11.86
C LEU A 29 1.24 15.09 -10.52
N PHE A 30 2.06 14.05 -10.55
CA PHE A 30 2.72 13.52 -9.37
C PHE A 30 4.22 13.83 -9.36
N GLY A 31 4.76 14.16 -8.19
CA GLY A 31 6.20 14.28 -8.00
C GLY A 31 6.63 13.74 -6.63
N VAL A 32 7.88 13.29 -6.56
CA VAL A 32 8.51 12.84 -5.31
C VAL A 32 9.92 13.38 -5.22
N ARG A 33 10.26 13.98 -4.08
CA ARG A 33 11.62 14.33 -3.67
C ARG A 33 12.07 13.40 -2.55
N ALA A 34 13.19 12.71 -2.75
CA ALA A 34 13.75 11.80 -1.77
C ALA A 34 14.72 12.55 -0.86
N ASP A 35 14.22 13.01 0.29
CA ASP A 35 15.00 13.74 1.29
C ASP A 35 15.91 12.77 2.05
N HIS A 36 15.37 11.60 2.43
CA HIS A 36 16.13 10.48 2.96
C HIS A 36 15.80 9.24 2.12
N PRO A 37 16.75 8.72 1.31
CA PRO A 37 16.49 7.58 0.43
C PRO A 37 16.24 6.27 1.21
N GLY A 38 16.67 6.22 2.48
CA GLY A 38 16.55 5.06 3.36
C GLY A 38 17.43 3.88 2.97
N LYS A 39 17.16 2.73 3.61
CA LYS A 39 17.89 1.48 3.44
C LYS A 39 16.94 0.35 3.02
N PRO A 40 17.26 -0.43 1.98
CA PRO A 40 16.46 -1.58 1.62
C PRO A 40 16.57 -2.66 2.71
N VAL A 41 15.41 -3.12 3.19
CA VAL A 41 15.30 -4.22 4.16
C VAL A 41 14.50 -5.34 3.52
N ARG A 42 15.01 -6.57 3.66
CA ARG A 42 14.32 -7.78 3.23
C ARG A 42 13.68 -8.47 4.43
N ASP A 43 12.38 -8.70 4.33
CA ASP A 43 11.56 -9.40 5.31
C ASP A 43 11.15 -10.78 4.78
N TYR A 44 11.40 -11.82 5.56
CA TYR A 44 11.01 -13.20 5.28
C TYR A 44 9.64 -13.46 5.89
N HIS A 45 8.60 -13.36 5.07
CA HIS A 45 7.22 -13.45 5.50
C HIS A 45 6.67 -14.86 5.29
N THR A 46 6.58 -15.63 6.38
CA THR A 46 6.03 -16.99 6.38
C THR A 46 4.51 -16.97 6.55
N VAL A 47 3.79 -17.61 5.64
CA VAL A 47 2.34 -17.81 5.70
C VAL A 47 2.02 -19.30 5.67
N GLY A 48 1.20 -19.74 6.62
CA GLY A 48 1.02 -21.17 6.86
C GLY A 48 2.23 -21.74 7.55
N ALA A 49 2.01 -22.36 8.70
CA ALA A 49 2.95 -23.03 9.58
C ALA A 49 2.37 -23.01 11.00
N GLY A 50 2.75 -23.98 11.83
CA GLY A 50 2.34 -24.04 13.22
C GLY A 50 0.97 -24.68 13.45
N ARG A 51 0.62 -24.79 14.74
CA ARG A 51 -0.65 -25.35 15.19
C ARG A 51 -1.62 -24.20 15.45
N TYR A 52 -2.71 -24.19 14.72
CA TYR A 52 -3.80 -23.24 14.90
C TYR A 52 -5.09 -24.02 15.18
N PRO A 53 -6.01 -23.52 16.02
CA PRO A 53 -7.30 -24.16 16.20
C PRO A 53 -8.21 -23.92 14.99
N LEU A 54 -8.94 -24.95 14.57
CA LEU A 54 -9.99 -24.82 13.57
C LEU A 54 -11.04 -23.83 14.06
N ARG A 55 -11.41 -22.87 13.20
CA ARG A 55 -12.49 -21.95 13.53
C ARG A 55 -13.83 -22.63 13.20
N PRO A 56 -14.93 -22.31 13.90
CA PRO A 56 -16.25 -22.85 13.60
C PRO A 56 -16.65 -22.70 12.12
N ARG A 57 -16.28 -21.57 11.50
CA ARG A 57 -16.47 -21.34 10.06
C ARG A 57 -15.78 -22.40 9.21
N ASP A 58 -14.53 -22.75 9.54
CA ASP A 58 -13.75 -23.70 8.75
C ASP A 58 -14.37 -25.11 8.74
N LEU A 59 -15.04 -25.50 9.84
CA LEU A 59 -15.80 -26.75 9.94
C LEU A 59 -17.10 -26.69 9.14
N ALA A 60 -17.82 -25.57 9.21
CA ALA A 60 -19.08 -25.38 8.50
C ALA A 60 -18.91 -25.33 6.98
N THR A 61 -17.80 -24.77 6.48
CA THR A 61 -17.57 -24.56 5.04
C THR A 61 -16.90 -25.74 4.32
N ASP A 62 -16.26 -26.67 5.04
CA ASP A 62 -15.54 -27.79 4.43
C ASP A 62 -15.81 -29.07 5.23
N HIS A 63 -16.75 -29.88 4.74
CA HIS A 63 -17.18 -31.12 5.40
C HIS A 63 -16.02 -32.11 5.62
N ARG A 64 -14.95 -32.05 4.82
CA ARG A 64 -13.78 -32.90 4.97
C ARG A 64 -12.95 -32.49 6.20
N ARG A 65 -12.94 -31.20 6.56
CA ARG A 65 -12.32 -30.72 7.80
C ARG A 65 -13.15 -31.10 9.00
N ALA A 66 -14.48 -31.03 8.90
CA ALA A 66 -15.36 -31.52 9.94
C ALA A 66 -15.12 -33.02 10.20
N ALA A 67 -15.02 -33.84 9.14
CA ALA A 67 -14.70 -35.26 9.28
C ALA A 67 -13.29 -35.51 9.87
N ALA A 68 -12.28 -34.74 9.46
CA ALA A 68 -10.93 -34.86 10.01
C ALA A 68 -10.85 -34.45 11.49
N ALA A 69 -11.66 -33.46 11.91
CA ALA A 69 -11.75 -33.02 13.30
C ALA A 69 -12.62 -33.94 14.17
N ALA A 70 -13.61 -34.63 13.59
CA ALA A 70 -14.54 -35.49 14.33
C ALA A 70 -13.82 -36.54 15.20
N VAL A 71 -12.71 -37.11 14.70
CA VAL A 71 -11.90 -38.08 15.44
C VAL A 71 -11.35 -37.53 16.76
N SER A 72 -10.93 -36.26 16.79
CA SER A 72 -10.45 -35.62 18.03
C SER A 72 -11.61 -35.13 18.90
N VAL A 73 -12.68 -34.62 18.28
CA VAL A 73 -13.90 -34.16 18.97
C VAL A 73 -14.57 -35.31 19.74
N ASP A 74 -14.73 -36.48 19.11
CA ASP A 74 -15.43 -37.63 19.69
C ASP A 74 -14.60 -38.32 20.81
N ALA A 75 -13.28 -38.16 20.78
CA ALA A 75 -12.37 -38.76 21.76
C ALA A 75 -12.18 -37.91 23.04
N GLU A 76 -12.44 -36.61 22.98
CA GLU A 76 -12.26 -35.69 24.10
C GLU A 76 -13.52 -35.61 24.98
N THR A 77 -13.37 -35.85 26.28
CA THR A 77 -14.45 -35.69 27.27
C THR A 77 -14.22 -34.40 28.06
N GLY A 78 -14.97 -33.33 27.75
CA GLY A 78 -14.86 -32.04 28.45
C GLY A 78 -15.37 -30.84 27.64
N ASP A 79 -15.26 -29.64 28.20
CA ASP A 79 -15.63 -28.38 27.51
C ASP A 79 -14.47 -27.92 26.60
N THR A 80 -14.42 -28.47 25.39
CA THR A 80 -13.31 -28.29 24.43
C THR A 80 -13.64 -27.38 23.25
N PHE A 81 -14.75 -26.62 23.35
CA PHE A 81 -15.22 -25.74 22.28
C PHE A 81 -14.10 -24.84 21.74
N GLY A 82 -13.73 -25.06 20.47
CA GLY A 82 -12.76 -24.24 19.74
C GLY A 82 -11.28 -24.61 19.90
N ARG A 83 -10.93 -25.77 20.49
CA ARG A 83 -9.52 -26.23 20.60
C ARG A 83 -9.12 -27.36 19.65
N HIS A 84 -9.97 -27.73 18.69
CA HIS A 84 -9.64 -28.82 17.77
C HIS A 84 -8.62 -28.38 16.73
N GLU A 85 -7.49 -29.06 16.70
CA GLU A 85 -6.41 -28.83 15.74
C GLU A 85 -6.40 -29.99 14.74
N VAL A 86 -6.29 -29.68 13.44
CA VAL A 86 -5.99 -30.66 12.40
C VAL A 86 -4.55 -30.42 11.96
N GLU A 87 -3.72 -31.44 11.88
CA GLU A 87 -2.33 -31.25 11.45
C GLU A 87 -2.25 -30.60 10.06
N ASP A 88 -1.32 -29.66 9.89
CA ASP A 88 -1.04 -28.96 8.63
C ASP A 88 -2.24 -28.23 7.99
N TRP A 89 -3.31 -27.90 8.71
CA TRP A 89 -4.48 -27.25 8.07
C TRP A 89 -4.30 -25.74 7.80
N TYR A 90 -3.40 -25.09 8.54
CA TYR A 90 -3.16 -23.65 8.42
C TYR A 90 -2.08 -23.35 7.37
N GLY A 91 -2.50 -22.72 6.28
CA GLY A 91 -1.65 -22.34 5.16
C GLY A 91 -2.42 -21.88 3.94
N ALA A 92 -1.70 -21.63 2.84
CA ALA A 92 -2.31 -21.18 1.60
C ALA A 92 -3.15 -22.31 0.96
N PRO A 93 -4.43 -22.08 0.63
CA PRO A 93 -5.23 -23.07 -0.09
C PRO A 93 -4.65 -23.31 -1.48
N LYS A 94 -4.68 -24.56 -1.94
CA LYS A 94 -4.19 -24.97 -3.26
C LYS A 94 -5.31 -25.64 -4.03
N ARG A 95 -5.32 -25.42 -5.36
CA ARG A 95 -6.29 -26.01 -6.29
C ARG A 95 -7.72 -25.76 -5.82
N ILE A 96 -8.07 -24.48 -5.69
CA ILE A 96 -9.40 -24.07 -5.22
C ILE A 96 -10.43 -24.44 -6.28
N SER A 97 -11.46 -25.18 -5.89
CA SER A 97 -12.59 -25.53 -6.74
C SER A 97 -13.88 -25.54 -5.93
N ALA A 98 -15.01 -25.47 -6.61
CA ALA A 98 -16.30 -25.69 -5.96
C ALA A 98 -16.40 -27.14 -5.46
N ASP A 99 -16.79 -27.32 -4.22
CA ASP A 99 -17.10 -28.62 -3.64
C ASP A 99 -18.38 -29.19 -4.30
N PRO A 100 -18.37 -30.44 -4.80
CA PRO A 100 -19.55 -31.01 -5.49
C PRO A 100 -20.80 -31.12 -4.62
N LEU A 101 -20.65 -31.21 -3.28
CA LEU A 101 -21.78 -31.38 -2.37
C LEU A 101 -22.32 -30.05 -1.86
N SER A 102 -21.44 -29.17 -1.39
CA SER A 102 -21.83 -27.89 -0.76
C SER A 102 -21.83 -26.69 -1.71
N GLY A 103 -21.19 -26.81 -2.89
CA GLY A 103 -20.98 -25.69 -3.82
C GLY A 103 -19.99 -24.63 -3.32
N ALA A 104 -19.48 -24.74 -2.09
CA ALA A 104 -18.53 -23.81 -1.52
C ALA A 104 -17.17 -23.94 -2.20
N LEU A 105 -16.45 -22.81 -2.35
CA LEU A 105 -15.07 -22.85 -2.82
C LEU A 105 -14.17 -23.41 -1.72
N VAL A 106 -13.64 -24.61 -1.95
CA VAL A 106 -12.75 -25.32 -1.02
C VAL A 106 -11.40 -25.59 -1.68
N SER A 107 -10.38 -25.77 -0.84
CA SER A 107 -9.04 -26.21 -1.29
C SER A 107 -9.10 -27.70 -1.60
N ALA A 108 -8.69 -28.16 -2.79
CA ALA A 108 -8.66 -29.61 -3.05
C ALA A 108 -7.75 -30.34 -2.05
N GLU A 109 -6.65 -29.71 -1.64
CA GLU A 109 -5.74 -30.21 -0.61
C GLU A 109 -6.17 -29.72 0.79
N VAL A 110 -6.39 -30.67 1.72
CA VAL A 110 -6.76 -30.37 3.12
C VAL A 110 -5.53 -30.00 3.94
N ARG A 111 -4.44 -30.77 3.80
CA ARG A 111 -3.13 -30.42 4.36
C ARG A 111 -2.48 -29.31 3.55
N ARG A 112 -1.74 -28.44 4.22
CA ARG A 112 -1.15 -27.23 3.66
C ARG A 112 0.28 -27.08 4.15
N ASN A 113 1.16 -26.81 3.22
CA ASN A 113 2.56 -26.52 3.53
C ASN A 113 2.74 -25.04 3.80
N ALA A 114 3.73 -24.75 4.64
CA ALA A 114 4.21 -23.40 4.84
C ALA A 114 4.71 -22.80 3.51
N MET A 115 4.45 -21.52 3.33
CA MET A 115 4.93 -20.75 2.19
C MET A 115 5.70 -19.55 2.72
N ILE A 116 6.97 -19.44 2.34
CA ILE A 116 7.80 -18.28 2.65
C ILE A 116 7.76 -17.35 1.43
N THR A 117 7.44 -16.09 1.66
CA THR A 117 7.52 -15.02 0.65
C THR A 117 8.54 -14.00 1.09
N GLU A 118 9.35 -13.48 0.16
CA GLU A 118 10.28 -12.40 0.44
C GLU A 118 9.64 -11.06 0.09
N ARG A 119 9.70 -10.09 1.00
CA ARG A 119 9.18 -8.75 0.78
C ARG A 119 10.26 -7.71 1.06
N TRP A 120 10.43 -6.80 0.12
CA TRP A 120 11.36 -5.68 0.26
C TRP A 120 10.63 -4.43 0.74
N TYR A 121 11.27 -3.72 1.67
CA TYR A 121 10.85 -2.45 2.27
C TYR A 121 11.99 -1.44 2.22
N LEU A 122 11.67 -0.16 2.32
CA LEU A 122 12.64 0.90 2.60
C LEU A 122 12.47 1.32 4.07
N ALA A 123 13.51 1.17 4.87
CA ALA A 123 13.58 1.62 6.26
C ALA A 123 14.31 2.97 6.34
N ASP A 124 13.98 3.78 7.34
CA ASP A 124 14.56 5.11 7.57
C ASP A 124 14.49 6.03 6.34
N ALA A 125 13.46 5.87 5.52
CA ALA A 125 13.23 6.65 4.31
C ALA A 125 12.21 7.76 4.57
N ALA A 126 12.42 8.94 3.98
CA ALA A 126 11.50 10.06 4.05
C ALA A 126 11.43 10.76 2.69
N PHE A 127 10.21 11.03 2.26
CA PHE A 127 9.93 11.59 0.94
C PHE A 127 8.99 12.78 1.07
N LEU A 128 9.29 13.86 0.36
CA LEU A 128 8.33 14.93 0.11
C LEU A 128 7.59 14.58 -1.19
N VAL A 129 6.27 14.43 -1.10
CA VAL A 129 5.41 14.14 -2.24
C VAL A 129 4.65 15.40 -2.63
N GLY A 130 4.62 15.69 -3.93
CA GLY A 130 3.85 16.80 -4.50
C GLY A 130 2.73 16.30 -5.41
N LEU A 131 1.58 16.95 -5.32
CA LEU A 131 0.46 16.79 -6.24
C LEU A 131 0.20 18.15 -6.90
N GLN A 132 0.09 18.18 -8.22
CA GLN A 132 -0.19 19.40 -8.98
C GLN A 132 -1.46 19.24 -9.80
N HIS A 133 -2.31 20.26 -9.75
CA HIS A 133 -3.59 20.33 -10.46
C HIS A 133 -3.91 21.80 -10.80
N PRO A 134 -4.55 22.10 -11.94
CA PRO A 134 -4.96 23.47 -12.27
C PRO A 134 -6.00 24.03 -11.28
N GLU A 135 -6.90 23.18 -10.77
CA GLU A 135 -7.92 23.57 -9.79
C GLU A 135 -7.43 23.36 -8.36
N ARG A 136 -7.23 24.46 -7.64
CA ARG A 136 -6.82 24.45 -6.22
C ARG A 136 -7.79 23.68 -5.34
N GLU A 137 -9.10 23.76 -5.61
CA GLU A 137 -10.13 23.11 -4.81
C GLU A 137 -9.96 21.58 -4.77
N VAL A 138 -9.48 20.97 -5.86
CA VAL A 138 -9.17 19.54 -5.91
C VAL A 138 -8.05 19.20 -4.92
N LEU A 139 -6.99 20.00 -4.90
CA LEU A 139 -5.86 19.83 -3.98
C LEU A 139 -6.28 20.04 -2.52
N ASP A 140 -7.09 21.06 -2.23
CA ASP A 140 -7.59 21.33 -0.89
C ASP A 140 -8.48 20.18 -0.38
N ARG A 141 -9.35 19.60 -1.24
CA ARG A 141 -10.13 18.41 -0.89
C ARG A 141 -9.26 17.20 -0.59
N ILE A 142 -8.22 16.96 -1.39
CA ILE A 142 -7.29 15.84 -1.16
C ILE A 142 -6.50 16.04 0.13
N ALA A 143 -5.99 17.25 0.37
CA ALA A 143 -5.27 17.61 1.59
C ALA A 143 -6.14 17.38 2.83
N HIS A 144 -7.39 17.86 2.82
CA HIS A 144 -8.34 17.61 3.90
C HIS A 144 -8.61 16.12 4.09
N ALA A 145 -8.81 15.36 3.01
CA ALA A 145 -9.06 13.93 3.10
C ALA A 145 -7.87 13.14 3.66
N LEU A 146 -6.62 13.56 3.40
CA LEU A 146 -5.44 12.90 3.95
C LEU A 146 -5.35 13.04 5.48
N GLU A 147 -5.78 14.17 6.03
CA GLU A 147 -5.86 14.41 7.49
C GLU A 147 -7.14 13.86 8.13
N HIS A 148 -8.22 13.73 7.35
CA HIS A 148 -9.51 13.20 7.79
C HIS A 148 -9.95 12.00 6.93
N PRO A 149 -9.19 10.89 6.94
CA PRO A 149 -9.36 9.85 5.95
C PRO A 149 -10.58 8.98 6.22
N LYS A 150 -11.34 8.69 5.15
CA LYS A 150 -12.49 7.76 5.22
C LYS A 150 -12.07 6.30 5.37
N ARG A 151 -10.80 5.97 5.12
CA ARG A 151 -10.20 4.64 5.31
C ARG A 151 -8.80 4.76 5.86
N LEU A 152 -8.36 3.76 6.62
CA LEU A 152 -6.98 3.70 7.14
C LEU A 152 -5.93 3.82 6.01
N LEU A 153 -4.88 4.60 6.28
CA LEU A 153 -3.83 4.95 5.33
C LEU A 153 -2.54 4.18 5.61
N TRP A 154 -1.79 3.88 4.55
CA TRP A 154 -0.55 3.10 4.61
C TRP A 154 0.40 3.55 3.51
N LEU A 155 1.71 3.49 3.78
CA LEU A 155 2.79 3.71 2.83
C LEU A 155 3.08 2.40 2.09
N GLY A 156 2.34 2.17 1.01
CA GLY A 156 2.41 0.95 0.20
C GLY A 156 1.69 -0.24 0.84
N ARG A 157 2.22 -0.79 1.95
CA ARG A 157 1.65 -1.98 2.63
C ARG A 157 1.03 -1.60 3.98
N LYS A 158 0.00 -2.36 4.41
CA LYS A 158 -0.70 -2.14 5.69
C LYS A 158 0.19 -2.16 6.93
N SER A 159 1.33 -2.83 6.86
CA SER A 159 2.34 -2.88 7.92
C SER A 159 3.17 -1.61 8.06
N CYS A 160 3.02 -0.65 7.14
CA CYS A 160 3.76 0.60 7.10
C CYS A 160 2.79 1.77 7.26
N PRO A 161 2.28 2.03 8.49
CA PRO A 161 1.47 3.21 8.73
C PRO A 161 2.29 4.49 8.49
N PRO A 162 1.69 5.57 7.97
CA PRO A 162 2.36 6.85 7.93
C PRO A 162 2.56 7.41 9.35
N SER A 163 3.54 8.30 9.49
CA SER A 163 3.83 9.00 10.74
C SER A 163 3.73 10.51 10.51
N GLY A 164 3.22 11.25 11.50
CA GLY A 164 3.10 12.70 11.44
C GLY A 164 1.99 13.21 10.50
N GLN A 165 2.06 14.50 10.20
CA GLN A 165 1.14 15.20 9.29
C GLN A 165 1.42 14.79 7.84
N LEU A 166 0.36 14.45 7.09
CA LEU A 166 0.45 14.03 5.69
C LEU A 166 0.29 15.19 4.71
N ALA A 167 -0.56 16.16 5.03
CA ALA A 167 -0.85 17.31 4.18
C ALA A 167 -0.15 18.56 4.71
N LEU A 168 0.93 18.97 4.03
CA LEU A 168 1.79 20.09 4.44
C LEU A 168 1.25 21.47 4.03
N GLY A 169 0.51 21.53 2.92
CA GLY A 169 -0.10 22.75 2.41
C GLY A 169 -0.30 22.74 0.90
N VAL A 170 -1.03 23.72 0.40
CA VAL A 170 -1.29 23.94 -1.03
C VAL A 170 -0.68 25.29 -1.44
N MET A 171 0.14 25.27 -2.49
CA MET A 171 0.93 26.42 -2.94
C MET A 171 0.63 26.70 -4.42
N ALA A 172 0.65 27.97 -4.81
CA ALA A 172 0.43 28.39 -6.19
C ALA A 172 1.77 28.42 -6.96
N CYS A 173 2.33 27.25 -7.21
CA CYS A 173 3.61 27.06 -7.91
C CYS A 173 3.65 25.69 -8.60
N THR A 174 4.68 25.47 -9.40
CA THR A 174 4.97 24.16 -9.99
C THR A 174 5.57 23.19 -8.97
N LEU A 175 5.54 21.88 -9.25
CA LEU A 175 6.22 20.86 -8.43
C LEU A 175 7.72 21.13 -8.24
N ALA A 176 8.40 21.60 -9.29
CA ALA A 176 9.83 21.93 -9.23
C ALA A 176 10.11 23.08 -8.25
N GLU A 177 9.30 24.15 -8.29
CA GLU A 177 9.40 25.28 -7.38
C GLU A 177 9.04 24.89 -5.94
N ALA A 178 8.00 24.07 -5.75
CA ALA A 178 7.63 23.55 -4.44
C ALA A 178 8.78 22.73 -3.82
N PHE A 179 9.40 21.84 -4.61
CA PHE A 179 10.54 21.04 -4.16
C PHE A 179 11.81 21.84 -3.90
N ALA A 180 11.98 23.02 -4.48
CA ALA A 180 13.09 23.90 -4.15
C ALA A 180 12.81 24.77 -2.90
N SER A 181 11.54 25.11 -2.65
CA SER A 181 11.13 26.10 -1.63
C SER A 181 10.81 25.52 -0.25
N VAL A 182 10.76 24.20 -0.10
CA VAL A 182 10.54 23.51 1.19
C VAL A 182 11.87 22.93 1.68
N ALA A 183 12.19 23.11 2.97
CA ALA A 183 13.43 22.58 3.55
C ALA A 183 13.49 21.03 3.44
N LEU A 184 14.66 20.42 3.65
CA LEU A 184 14.76 18.96 3.71
C LEU A 184 14.08 18.42 4.97
N LEU A 185 13.36 17.31 4.87
CA LEU A 185 12.79 16.64 6.04
C LEU A 185 13.90 16.30 7.06
N PRO A 186 13.64 16.41 8.38
CA PRO A 186 14.63 16.06 9.40
C PRO A 186 15.13 14.63 9.22
N SER A 187 16.44 14.43 9.36
CA SER A 187 17.00 13.09 9.35
C SER A 187 16.78 12.42 10.71
N PRO A 188 16.46 11.11 10.76
CA PRO A 188 16.52 10.35 12.00
C PRO A 188 17.96 10.14 12.53
N SER A 189 18.98 10.55 11.76
CA SER A 189 20.39 10.43 12.12
C SER A 189 20.96 11.79 12.55
N ASP A 190 21.62 11.84 13.72
CA ASP A 190 22.34 13.02 14.23
C ASP A 190 23.62 13.39 13.40
N ALA A 191 23.93 12.60 12.37
CA ALA A 191 25.09 12.85 11.52
C ALA A 191 24.88 14.11 10.65
N PRO A 192 25.85 15.03 10.59
CA PRO A 192 25.74 16.21 9.75
C PRO A 192 25.64 15.80 8.27
N PRO A 193 24.73 16.39 7.49
CA PRO A 193 24.59 16.07 6.07
C PRO A 193 25.88 16.39 5.33
N SER A 194 26.32 15.48 4.44
CA SER A 194 27.49 15.76 3.61
C SER A 194 27.15 16.86 2.60
N ALA A 195 28.15 17.62 2.11
CA ALA A 195 27.91 18.64 1.08
C ALA A 195 27.28 18.06 -0.21
N ARG A 196 27.44 16.75 -0.46
CA ARG A 196 26.79 16.01 -1.56
C ARG A 196 25.34 15.59 -1.24
N ASP A 197 24.93 15.56 0.04
CA ASP A 197 23.55 15.32 0.48
C ASP A 197 22.68 16.58 0.40
N SER A 198 23.26 17.75 0.13
CA SER A 198 22.53 19.03 0.10
C SER A 198 21.53 19.19 -1.05
N ARG A 199 21.55 18.29 -2.05
CA ARG A 199 20.67 18.35 -3.22
C ARG A 199 19.92 17.03 -3.35
N PRO A 200 18.66 16.88 -2.91
CA PRO A 200 17.95 15.61 -3.03
C PRO A 200 17.66 15.29 -4.50
N TRP A 201 17.45 14.01 -4.81
CA TRP A 201 16.84 13.63 -6.08
C TRP A 201 15.34 13.92 -6.02
N ALA A 202 14.80 14.46 -7.11
CA ALA A 202 13.36 14.53 -7.32
C ALA A 202 12.99 13.94 -8.67
N TRP A 203 11.85 13.25 -8.70
CA TRP A 203 11.20 12.74 -9.89
C TRP A 203 9.87 13.45 -10.05
N ILE A 204 9.66 14.06 -11.20
CA ILE A 204 8.42 14.78 -11.52
C ILE A 204 7.85 14.17 -12.78
N GLU A 205 6.55 13.86 -12.75
CA GLU A 205 5.83 13.36 -13.91
C GLU A 205 5.91 14.35 -15.08
N SER A 206 6.13 13.79 -16.27
CA SER A 206 6.16 14.51 -17.53
C SER A 206 4.97 14.13 -18.39
N GLU A 207 4.16 15.12 -18.76
CA GLU A 207 3.02 14.94 -19.67
C GLU A 207 3.42 14.45 -21.07
N ARG A 208 4.70 14.63 -21.43
CA ARG A 208 5.25 14.21 -22.72
C ARG A 208 6.38 13.21 -22.52
N PRO A 209 6.57 12.27 -23.48
CA PRO A 209 7.72 11.39 -23.47
C PRO A 209 9.03 12.18 -23.41
N VAL A 210 9.91 11.80 -22.48
CA VAL A 210 11.23 12.42 -22.30
C VAL A 210 12.22 11.71 -23.22
N PRO A 211 12.94 12.42 -24.12
CA PRO A 211 13.89 11.80 -25.03
C PRO A 211 14.98 11.01 -24.29
N GLY A 212 15.18 9.75 -24.70
CA GLY A 212 16.20 8.88 -24.11
C GLY A 212 15.83 8.25 -22.76
N VAL A 213 14.64 8.54 -22.20
CA VAL A 213 14.15 7.96 -20.94
C VAL A 213 12.94 7.07 -21.24
N GLY A 214 13.00 5.81 -20.79
CA GLY A 214 11.88 4.87 -20.91
C GLY A 214 10.75 5.19 -19.92
N PRO A 215 9.52 4.72 -20.18
CA PRO A 215 8.41 4.94 -19.27
C PRO A 215 8.52 4.09 -17.99
N VAL A 216 7.83 4.54 -16.94
CA VAL A 216 7.57 3.78 -15.71
C VAL A 216 6.15 3.22 -15.77
N MET A 217 5.96 1.95 -15.39
CA MET A 217 4.67 1.23 -15.51
C MET A 217 3.86 1.26 -14.21
N ASP A 218 3.54 2.46 -13.72
CA ASP A 218 2.89 2.66 -12.41
C ASP A 218 1.72 3.65 -12.44
N GLN A 219 1.32 4.21 -13.59
CA GLN A 219 0.12 5.04 -13.68
C GLN A 219 -1.13 4.21 -13.34
N PRO A 220 -1.86 4.48 -12.25
CA PRO A 220 -2.95 3.62 -11.81
C PRO A 220 -4.15 3.73 -12.75
N VAL A 221 -4.58 2.57 -13.30
CA VAL A 221 -5.79 2.46 -14.14
C VAL A 221 -6.92 1.79 -13.38
N SER A 222 -6.62 0.81 -12.53
CA SER A 222 -7.64 0.10 -11.75
C SER A 222 -7.03 -0.55 -10.51
N PHE A 223 -7.83 -0.67 -9.44
CA PHE A 223 -7.49 -1.40 -8.21
C PHE A 223 -8.42 -2.58 -7.94
N HIS A 224 -9.01 -3.16 -9.00
CA HIS A 224 -9.92 -4.31 -8.93
C HIS A 224 -9.36 -5.45 -8.05
N ALA A 225 -10.22 -6.21 -7.37
CA ALA A 225 -9.80 -7.25 -6.43
C ALA A 225 -8.96 -8.37 -7.08
N MET A 226 -9.16 -8.59 -8.39
CA MET A 226 -8.38 -9.55 -9.21
C MET A 226 -6.98 -9.07 -9.58
N GLY A 227 -6.66 -7.80 -9.34
CA GLY A 227 -5.32 -7.27 -9.53
C GLY A 227 -5.35 -5.82 -10.00
N PRO A 228 -4.35 -5.02 -9.60
CA PRO A 228 -4.22 -3.67 -10.10
C PRO A 228 -3.79 -3.69 -11.57
N LYS A 229 -4.22 -2.67 -12.32
CA LYS A 229 -3.76 -2.40 -13.68
C LYS A 229 -3.06 -1.05 -13.72
N HIS A 230 -1.95 -0.99 -14.45
CA HIS A 230 -1.16 0.22 -14.61
C HIS A 230 -0.89 0.52 -16.09
N ALA A 231 -0.71 1.80 -16.40
CA ALA A 231 -0.30 2.33 -17.69
C ALA A 231 1.12 2.93 -17.59
N PRO A 232 1.81 3.15 -18.74
CA PRO A 232 3.06 3.89 -18.75
C PRO A 232 2.85 5.36 -18.38
N ARG A 233 3.75 5.92 -17.57
CA ARG A 233 3.98 7.36 -17.42
C ARG A 233 5.44 7.70 -17.66
N TRP A 234 5.72 8.96 -17.94
CA TRP A 234 7.08 9.47 -18.07
C TRP A 234 7.40 10.39 -16.90
N GLU A 235 8.68 10.49 -16.55
CA GLU A 235 9.15 11.38 -15.49
C GLU A 235 10.52 11.94 -15.85
N THR A 236 10.81 13.14 -15.34
CA THR A 236 12.17 13.69 -15.28
C THR A 236 12.75 13.43 -13.90
N GLY A 237 14.04 13.09 -13.85
CA GLY A 237 14.77 12.91 -12.60
C GLY A 237 15.88 13.94 -12.52
N ASP A 238 15.81 14.83 -11.53
CA ASP A 238 16.74 15.95 -11.38
C ASP A 238 17.23 16.12 -9.94
N ARG A 239 18.42 16.70 -9.80
CA ARG A 239 19.01 17.06 -8.49
C ARG A 239 18.54 18.45 -8.10
N VAL A 240 17.68 18.55 -7.10
CA VAL A 240 17.07 19.82 -6.66
C VAL A 240 18.03 20.59 -5.77
N THR A 241 18.14 21.90 -6.01
CA THR A 241 18.84 22.81 -5.09
C THR A 241 17.80 23.46 -4.19
N ILE A 242 17.95 23.28 -2.88
CA ILE A 242 17.04 23.87 -1.88
C ILE A 242 17.37 25.35 -1.71
N ASP A 243 16.34 26.20 -1.72
CA ASP A 243 16.47 27.64 -1.48
C ASP A 243 17.03 27.88 -0.06
N PRO A 244 18.04 28.75 0.12
CA PRO A 244 18.52 29.13 1.46
C PRO A 244 17.45 29.70 2.40
N ARG A 245 16.34 30.20 1.84
CA ARG A 245 15.16 30.71 2.54
C ARG A 245 13.99 29.74 2.49
N ALA A 246 14.25 28.47 2.16
CA ALA A 246 13.21 27.44 2.11
C ALA A 246 12.45 27.41 3.44
N ARG A 247 11.13 27.25 3.33
CA ARG A 247 10.26 27.20 4.50
C ARG A 247 10.65 25.98 5.34
N ASP A 248 11.01 26.26 6.60
CA ASP A 248 11.31 25.22 7.57
C ASP A 248 10.02 24.55 8.06
N TRP A 249 10.17 23.44 8.74
CA TRP A 249 9.06 22.60 9.14
C TRP A 249 8.53 22.99 10.52
N ASP A 250 7.24 23.29 10.60
CA ASP A 250 6.51 23.42 11.86
C ASP A 250 6.16 22.01 12.39
N ILE A 251 7.13 21.13 12.63
CA ILE A 251 6.85 19.74 13.08
C ILE A 251 6.61 19.75 14.58
N ILE A 252 5.40 19.43 15.00
CA ILE A 252 5.14 18.84 16.32
C ILE A 252 5.47 17.35 16.17
N LEU A 253 6.64 16.94 16.66
CA LEU A 253 7.07 15.53 16.77
C LEU A 253 6.18 14.77 17.76
#